data_AF-A0A1Q6YET7-F1
#
_entry.id   AF-A0A1Q6YET7-F1
#
_cell.length_a   1.000
_cell.length_b   1.000
_cell.length_c   1.000
_cell.angle_alpha   90.00
_cell.angle_beta   90.00
_cell.angle_gamma   90.00
#
_symmetry.space_group_name_H-M   'P 1'
#
loop_
_entity.id
_entity.type
_entity.pdbx_description
1 polymer ?
#
loop_
_entity_poly.entity_id
_entity_poly.type
_entity_poly.pdbx_seq_one_letter_code
_entity_poly.pdbx_strand_id
1 'polypeptide(L)'
;MQTEDLLVWAIGGGWDKEILEPYFADLGLSGTLRPDERPDMLRLFDDIDSGKYDHGTIICWQESRLFRDETQIYYNQFIQKCKAHDVLVVAVSPYMMIYDFADEFLTEMFRWKCKEAGEFIKRQVKGWMHPARIRAAKQGNWSGLGDVSIGYVVDIDSTSPTYKRFIVYEPHARIVVYLFVRFAELAGDLSKLMRELVDNPIVFPPIPEELKHSVYLKSRMMSISGGRLRTRTALESILTNRHYLGWRIVRGEVVNKNSHPAIVDTQLFEFAFTTLTGMNLDGNVLELPKKRGRYYQRTRDERKSLLKDRIQGAEGQVYVKHIGKDQYNYSYVPNEWKDQPEFTNKGHIEIIDVETLDAVVVERLFFHIKKITNLPEYNKALEAKRVEKERAIEQVKASLASIPVEQERLIAQLSKTESESVQRLLLTEVERLENEKKRLATALPILQKEHDEVLHSLDIELLLLEQNWQDYPIEKRIALLNFLIYAVEVDLVSPRWLRIRITWLRDEWGCEQMYLCRPHIGGKAWTKEEEDFIREHFPTGKREFILNGVPNRTWKTIRRQALYWGLHREVYEVNLEIPQDSDFSMMDLRFMEQEGIAMTQRNTNWITVSIPMSTASVNGWG
;
A
#
# COMPACT_ATOMS: atom_id res chain seq x y z
N MET A 1 -10.98 27.51 -30.60
CA MET A 1 -10.30 27.45 -31.91
C MET A 1 -11.33 27.28 -33.01
N GLN A 2 -11.61 26.10 -33.59
CA GLN A 2 -12.31 26.04 -34.90
C GLN A 2 -13.68 26.75 -35.02
N THR A 3 -14.56 26.72 -34.01
CA THR A 3 -15.87 27.43 -34.06
C THR A 3 -15.74 28.93 -33.82
N GLU A 4 -14.78 29.36 -33.00
CA GLU A 4 -14.46 30.79 -32.81
C GLU A 4 -13.79 31.36 -34.06
N ASP A 5 -12.89 30.58 -34.67
CA ASP A 5 -12.23 30.91 -35.93
C ASP A 5 -13.24 31.02 -37.08
N LEU A 6 -14.30 30.18 -37.07
CA LEU A 6 -15.40 30.24 -38.04
C LEU A 6 -16.23 31.52 -37.89
N LEU A 7 -16.46 31.97 -36.65
CA LEU A 7 -17.20 33.19 -36.33
C LEU A 7 -16.40 34.43 -36.75
N VAL A 8 -15.08 34.42 -36.49
CA VAL A 8 -14.14 35.44 -36.99
C VAL A 8 -14.11 35.45 -38.52
N TRP A 9 -14.10 34.27 -39.15
CA TRP A 9 -14.14 34.15 -40.61
C TRP A 9 -15.44 34.71 -41.21
N ALA A 10 -16.60 34.38 -40.64
CA ALA A 10 -17.90 34.85 -41.13
C ALA A 10 -18.03 36.39 -41.01
N ILE A 11 -17.64 36.96 -39.87
CA ILE A 11 -17.60 38.42 -39.68
C ILE A 11 -16.61 39.07 -40.65
N GLY A 12 -15.43 38.47 -40.84
CA GLY A 12 -14.44 38.93 -41.82
C GLY A 12 -14.93 38.86 -43.28
N GLY A 13 -15.86 37.94 -43.57
CA GLY A 13 -16.56 37.82 -44.85
C GLY A 13 -17.73 38.79 -45.03
N GLY A 14 -18.00 39.67 -44.06
CA GLY A 14 -19.03 40.71 -44.14
C GLY A 14 -20.40 40.32 -43.58
N TRP A 15 -20.51 39.24 -42.81
CA TRP A 15 -21.77 38.80 -42.21
C TRP A 15 -22.00 39.54 -40.88
N ASP A 16 -23.23 40.01 -40.67
CA ASP A 16 -23.58 40.71 -39.43
C ASP A 16 -23.55 39.75 -38.23
N LYS A 17 -22.95 40.19 -37.12
CA LYS A 17 -22.83 39.36 -35.92
C LYS A 17 -24.20 38.99 -35.33
N GLU A 18 -25.21 39.85 -35.51
CA GLU A 18 -26.55 39.68 -34.96
C GLU A 18 -27.37 38.60 -35.66
N ILE A 19 -27.00 38.23 -36.89
CA ILE A 19 -27.67 37.15 -37.66
C ILE A 19 -26.97 35.79 -37.51
N LEU A 20 -25.79 35.74 -36.87
CA LEU A 20 -25.03 34.52 -36.66
C LEU A 20 -25.48 33.83 -35.37
N GLU A 21 -26.11 32.67 -35.48
CA GLU A 21 -26.49 31.84 -34.34
C GLU A 21 -25.52 30.64 -34.19
N PRO A 22 -24.57 30.70 -33.24
CA PRO A 22 -23.62 29.63 -33.04
C PRO A 22 -24.21 28.45 -32.25
N TYR A 23 -23.75 27.26 -32.61
CA TYR A 23 -24.02 25.99 -31.94
C TYR A 23 -22.76 25.54 -31.19
N PHE A 24 -22.75 25.70 -29.86
CA PHE A 24 -21.58 25.46 -28.99
C PHE A 24 -21.66 24.26 -28.04
N ALA A 25 -22.85 23.74 -27.72
CA ALA A 25 -23.06 22.60 -26.82
C ALA A 25 -22.44 21.29 -27.35
N ASP A 26 -22.20 21.18 -28.65
CA ASP A 26 -21.57 20.00 -29.27
C ASP A 26 -20.03 20.01 -29.29
N LEU A 27 -19.38 21.06 -28.75
CA LEU A 27 -17.92 21.16 -28.76
C LEU A 27 -17.28 20.01 -27.96
N GLY A 28 -16.55 19.16 -28.67
CA GLY A 28 -15.84 18.01 -28.09
C GLY A 28 -16.61 16.68 -28.17
N LEU A 29 -17.85 16.70 -28.66
CA LEU A 29 -18.59 15.47 -28.98
C LEU A 29 -18.17 14.91 -30.35
N SER A 30 -18.18 13.58 -30.49
CA SER A 30 -17.72 12.92 -31.72
C SER A 30 -18.77 13.06 -32.82
N GLY A 31 -18.36 13.41 -34.04
CA GLY A 31 -19.21 13.41 -35.23
C GLY A 31 -19.70 12.01 -35.67
N THR A 32 -19.31 10.95 -34.95
CA THR A 32 -19.82 9.57 -35.12
C THR A 32 -21.03 9.26 -34.23
N LEU A 33 -21.38 10.15 -33.29
CA LEU A 33 -22.56 9.99 -32.43
C LEU A 33 -23.84 10.28 -33.23
N ARG A 34 -24.95 9.70 -32.78
CA ARG A 34 -26.25 9.92 -33.40
C ARG A 34 -26.74 11.35 -33.11
N PRO A 35 -27.59 11.95 -33.95
CA PRO A 35 -28.11 13.30 -33.72
C PRO A 35 -28.82 13.49 -32.37
N ASP A 36 -29.48 12.45 -31.83
CA ASP A 36 -30.12 12.46 -30.49
C ASP A 36 -29.12 12.57 -29.34
N GLU A 37 -27.87 12.17 -29.56
CA GLU A 37 -26.77 12.20 -28.58
C GLU A 37 -25.97 13.52 -28.67
N ARG A 38 -26.37 14.42 -29.57
CA ARG A 38 -25.72 15.68 -29.92
C ARG A 38 -26.70 16.84 -29.77
N PRO A 39 -26.75 17.50 -28.59
CA PRO A 39 -27.76 18.50 -28.28
C PRO A 39 -27.92 19.61 -29.33
N ASP A 40 -26.82 20.08 -29.92
CA ASP A 40 -26.90 21.12 -30.94
C ASP A 40 -27.26 20.60 -32.32
N MET A 41 -26.88 19.37 -32.69
CA MET A 41 -27.35 18.78 -33.94
C MET A 41 -28.85 18.51 -33.89
N LEU A 42 -29.36 18.06 -32.75
CA LEU A 42 -30.80 17.91 -32.58
C LEU A 42 -31.51 19.26 -32.70
N ARG A 43 -30.99 20.29 -32.02
CA ARG A 43 -31.50 21.66 -32.13
C ARG A 43 -31.47 22.17 -33.57
N LEU A 44 -30.38 21.92 -34.31
CA LEU A 44 -30.26 22.29 -35.71
C LEU A 44 -31.34 21.62 -36.58
N PHE A 45 -31.60 20.33 -36.35
CA PHE A 45 -32.66 19.62 -37.07
C PHE A 45 -34.05 20.18 -36.75
N ASP A 46 -34.33 20.44 -35.46
CA ASP A 46 -35.59 21.03 -35.00
C ASP A 46 -35.77 22.45 -35.54
N ASP A 47 -34.71 23.27 -35.54
CA ASP A 47 -34.72 24.63 -36.04
C ASP A 47 -35.00 24.67 -37.57
N ILE A 48 -34.40 23.75 -38.35
CA ILE A 48 -34.70 23.61 -39.79
C ILE A 48 -36.15 23.17 -39.99
N ASP A 49 -36.60 22.13 -39.27
CA ASP A 49 -37.98 21.63 -39.40
C ASP A 49 -39.04 22.66 -39.00
N SER A 50 -38.71 23.55 -38.05
CA SER A 50 -39.60 24.65 -37.64
C SER A 50 -39.66 25.79 -38.65
N GLY A 51 -38.85 25.75 -39.71
CA GLY A 51 -38.75 26.79 -40.74
C GLY A 51 -37.97 28.03 -40.30
N LYS A 52 -37.29 27.98 -39.15
CA LYS A 52 -36.54 29.11 -38.58
C LYS A 52 -35.46 29.64 -39.53
N TYR A 53 -34.89 28.77 -40.36
CA TYR A 53 -33.82 29.09 -41.30
C TYR A 53 -34.20 28.88 -42.76
N ASP A 54 -35.48 29.00 -43.12
CA ASP A 54 -35.90 28.96 -44.53
C ASP A 54 -35.09 29.97 -45.35
N HIS A 55 -34.55 29.53 -46.50
CA HIS A 55 -33.64 30.32 -47.35
C HIS A 55 -32.33 30.76 -46.65
N GLY A 56 -31.97 30.09 -45.56
CA GLY A 56 -30.81 30.39 -44.73
C GLY A 56 -29.53 29.67 -45.16
N THR A 57 -28.47 29.81 -44.35
CA THR A 57 -27.19 29.15 -44.60
C THR A 57 -26.60 28.56 -43.32
N ILE A 58 -26.15 27.31 -43.41
CA ILE A 58 -25.45 26.60 -42.34
C ILE A 58 -23.96 26.57 -42.67
N ILE A 59 -23.12 27.10 -41.77
CA ILE A 59 -21.67 27.13 -41.97
C ILE A 59 -21.01 26.11 -41.05
N CYS A 60 -20.06 25.34 -41.59
CA CYS A 60 -19.22 24.42 -40.84
C CYS A 60 -17.75 24.52 -41.27
N TRP A 61 -16.83 24.15 -40.38
CA TRP A 61 -15.40 24.18 -40.73
C TRP A 61 -15.06 23.11 -41.80
N GLN A 62 -15.62 21.92 -41.65
CA GLN A 62 -15.47 20.78 -42.56
C GLN A 62 -16.77 19.95 -42.51
N GLU A 63 -17.13 19.27 -43.58
CA GLU A 63 -18.31 18.38 -43.66
C GLU A 63 -18.26 17.29 -42.58
N SER A 64 -17.03 16.86 -42.23
CA SER A 64 -16.78 15.92 -41.14
C SER A 64 -17.23 16.42 -39.75
N ARG A 65 -17.55 17.70 -39.58
CA ARG A 65 -18.10 18.26 -38.32
C ARG A 65 -19.60 18.06 -38.21
N LEU A 66 -20.30 18.02 -39.34
CA LEU A 66 -21.71 17.71 -39.38
C LEU A 66 -21.89 16.21 -39.18
N PHE A 67 -21.27 15.39 -40.03
CA PHE A 67 -21.47 13.93 -40.03
C PHE A 67 -20.18 13.15 -40.28
N ARG A 68 -20.04 12.03 -39.56
CA ARG A 68 -19.03 10.97 -39.81
C ARG A 68 -19.65 9.58 -39.70
N ASP A 69 -20.94 9.50 -40.00
CA ASP A 69 -21.75 8.32 -39.79
C ASP A 69 -21.55 7.28 -40.91
N GLU A 70 -21.33 6.02 -40.50
CA GLU A 70 -21.21 4.88 -41.43
C GLU A 70 -22.58 4.45 -41.98
N THR A 71 -23.69 4.73 -41.29
CA THR A 71 -25.02 4.22 -41.66
C THR A 71 -25.67 4.95 -42.83
N GLN A 72 -25.17 6.14 -43.17
CA GLN A 72 -25.68 7.00 -44.24
C GLN A 72 -27.08 7.57 -43.98
N ILE A 73 -27.68 7.31 -42.82
CA ILE A 73 -29.06 7.71 -42.54
C ILE A 73 -29.13 9.21 -42.26
N TYR A 74 -28.26 9.71 -41.36
CA TYR A 74 -28.44 11.04 -40.79
C TYR A 74 -28.04 12.18 -41.74
N TYR A 75 -26.96 12.04 -42.51
CA TYR A 75 -26.63 13.08 -43.50
C TYR A 75 -27.63 13.10 -44.66
N ASN A 76 -28.28 11.97 -44.99
CA ASN A 76 -29.34 11.96 -46.01
C ASN A 76 -30.62 12.64 -45.52
N GLN A 77 -30.99 12.45 -44.25
CA GLN A 77 -32.09 13.21 -43.65
C GLN A 77 -31.78 14.71 -43.61
N PHE A 78 -30.54 15.08 -43.29
CA PHE A 78 -30.10 16.47 -43.30
C PHE A 78 -30.20 17.10 -44.69
N ILE A 79 -29.67 16.43 -45.73
CA ILE A 79 -29.80 16.88 -47.13
C ILE A 79 -31.27 17.09 -47.50
N GLN A 80 -32.15 16.15 -47.14
CA GLN A 80 -33.58 16.25 -47.45
C GLN A 80 -34.24 17.44 -46.78
N LYS A 81 -33.92 17.69 -45.50
CA LYS A 81 -34.43 18.84 -44.75
C LYS A 81 -33.91 20.16 -45.34
N CYS A 82 -32.61 20.26 -45.59
CA CYS A 82 -32.04 21.45 -46.22
C CYS A 82 -32.64 21.71 -47.61
N LYS A 83 -32.90 20.66 -48.40
CA LYS A 83 -33.57 20.80 -49.71
C LYS A 83 -35.03 21.26 -49.59
N ALA A 84 -35.76 20.79 -48.59
CA ALA A 84 -37.17 21.17 -48.38
C ALA A 84 -37.32 22.63 -47.94
N HIS A 85 -36.33 23.16 -47.23
CA HIS A 85 -36.31 24.50 -46.65
C HIS A 85 -35.39 25.49 -47.41
N ASP A 86 -34.88 25.10 -48.57
CA ASP A 86 -33.97 25.91 -49.41
C ASP A 86 -32.74 26.43 -48.64
N VAL A 87 -32.14 25.58 -47.81
CA VAL A 87 -30.99 25.91 -46.97
C VAL A 87 -29.69 25.53 -47.66
N LEU A 88 -28.76 26.48 -47.74
CA LEU A 88 -27.41 26.26 -48.25
C LEU A 88 -26.46 25.79 -47.14
N VAL A 89 -25.48 24.97 -47.49
CA VAL A 89 -24.44 24.54 -46.54
C VAL A 89 -23.06 24.97 -47.02
N VAL A 90 -22.31 25.65 -46.16
CA VAL A 90 -20.96 26.14 -46.47
C VAL A 90 -19.92 25.40 -45.62
N ALA A 91 -18.99 24.72 -46.27
CA ALA A 91 -17.81 24.14 -45.63
C ALA A 91 -16.58 25.01 -45.94
N VAL A 92 -15.87 25.48 -44.91
CA VAL A 92 -14.83 26.51 -45.07
C VAL A 92 -13.43 25.93 -45.37
N SER A 93 -13.16 24.67 -44.98
CA SER A 93 -11.86 24.01 -45.09
C SER A 93 -12.01 22.60 -45.67
N PRO A 94 -11.04 22.07 -46.45
CA PRO A 94 -9.76 22.67 -46.86
C PRO A 94 -9.90 23.73 -47.98
N TYR A 95 -11.00 23.74 -48.70
CA TYR A 95 -11.39 24.77 -49.66
C TYR A 95 -12.84 25.15 -49.37
N MET A 96 -13.22 26.39 -49.63
CA MET A 96 -14.60 26.83 -49.44
C MET A 96 -15.51 26.10 -50.44
N MET A 97 -16.45 25.32 -49.92
CA MET A 97 -17.46 24.60 -50.69
C MET A 97 -18.84 25.08 -50.28
N ILE A 98 -19.68 25.40 -51.25
CA ILE A 98 -21.08 25.78 -51.06
C ILE A 98 -21.92 24.66 -51.65
N TYR A 99 -22.76 24.07 -50.83
CA TYR A 99 -23.65 22.98 -51.19
C TYR A 99 -25.07 23.52 -51.29
N ASP A 100 -25.57 23.55 -52.52
CA ASP A 100 -26.99 23.69 -52.82
C ASP A 100 -27.54 22.29 -53.13
N PHE A 101 -28.45 21.80 -52.30
CA PHE A 101 -29.02 20.45 -52.46
C PHE A 101 -30.15 20.37 -53.50
N ALA A 102 -30.52 21.49 -54.13
CA ALA A 102 -31.28 21.46 -55.37
C ALA A 102 -30.45 20.84 -56.51
N ASP A 103 -29.14 21.07 -56.52
CA ASP A 103 -28.19 20.49 -57.46
C ASP A 103 -27.82 19.04 -57.06
N GLU A 104 -28.02 18.11 -58.00
CA GLU A 104 -27.73 16.69 -57.81
C GLU A 104 -26.23 16.41 -57.66
N PHE A 105 -25.36 17.15 -58.37
CA PHE A 105 -23.92 17.01 -58.27
C PHE A 105 -23.40 17.44 -56.89
N LEU A 106 -23.86 18.59 -56.37
CA LEU A 106 -23.47 19.07 -55.04
C LEU A 106 -23.99 18.16 -53.93
N THR A 107 -25.19 17.60 -54.11
CA THR A 107 -25.75 16.59 -53.20
C THR A 107 -24.87 15.34 -53.13
N GLU A 108 -24.48 14.78 -54.27
CA GLU A 108 -23.60 13.60 -54.32
C GLU A 108 -22.19 13.92 -53.80
N MET A 109 -21.66 15.11 -54.08
CA MET A 109 -20.38 15.55 -53.55
C MET A 109 -20.38 15.60 -52.02
N PHE A 110 -21.43 16.16 -51.40
CA PHE A 110 -21.56 16.21 -49.95
C PHE A 110 -21.65 14.80 -49.34
N ARG A 111 -22.47 13.90 -49.94
CA ARG A 111 -22.55 12.49 -49.54
C ARG A 111 -21.19 11.81 -49.60
N TRP A 112 -20.46 12.00 -50.68
CA TRP A 112 -19.13 11.44 -50.87
C TRP A 112 -18.15 11.94 -49.80
N LYS A 113 -18.18 13.23 -49.46
CA LYS A 113 -17.34 13.82 -48.41
C LYS A 113 -17.66 13.30 -47.01
N CYS A 114 -18.94 13.17 -46.65
CA CYS A 114 -19.34 12.57 -45.39
C CYS A 114 -18.91 11.09 -45.31
N LYS A 115 -19.04 10.34 -46.40
CA LYS A 115 -18.58 8.95 -46.49
C LYS A 115 -17.06 8.84 -46.39
N GLU A 116 -16.31 9.69 -47.09
CA GLU A 116 -14.85 9.79 -47.02
C GLU A 116 -14.39 10.04 -45.58
N ALA A 117 -15.05 10.95 -44.85
CA ALA A 117 -14.76 11.22 -43.45
C ALA A 117 -15.01 10.01 -42.51
N GLY A 118 -16.10 9.26 -42.74
CA GLY A 118 -16.37 8.02 -42.02
C GLY A 118 -15.34 6.92 -42.31
N GLU A 119 -15.02 6.70 -43.59
CA GLU A 119 -14.01 5.74 -44.02
C GLU A 119 -12.60 6.09 -43.50
N PHE A 120 -12.26 7.38 -43.41
CA PHE A 120 -11.00 7.84 -42.84
C PHE A 120 -10.83 7.40 -41.39
N ILE A 121 -11.86 7.53 -40.54
CA ILE A 121 -11.79 7.05 -39.15
C ILE A 121 -11.57 5.55 -39.10
N LYS A 122 -12.30 4.79 -39.91
CA LYS A 122 -12.20 3.34 -39.94
C LYS A 122 -10.83 2.86 -40.42
N ARG A 123 -10.34 3.41 -41.53
CA ARG A 123 -9.10 2.97 -42.18
C ARG A 123 -7.86 3.59 -41.54
N GLN A 124 -7.79 4.91 -41.45
CA GLN A 124 -6.60 5.62 -40.98
C GLN A 124 -6.48 5.59 -39.46
N VAL A 125 -7.53 5.98 -38.72
CA VAL A 125 -7.45 6.08 -37.26
C VAL A 125 -7.49 4.70 -36.60
N LYS A 126 -8.54 3.91 -36.89
CA LYS A 126 -8.73 2.56 -36.31
C LYS A 126 -7.83 1.51 -36.96
N GLY A 127 -7.69 1.54 -38.28
CA GLY A 127 -6.92 0.55 -39.02
C GLY A 127 -5.40 0.73 -38.93
N TRP A 128 -4.88 1.96 -39.03
CA TRP A 128 -3.43 2.19 -39.14
C TRP A 128 -2.82 2.82 -37.88
N MET A 129 -3.36 3.95 -37.42
CA MET A 129 -2.80 4.70 -36.30
C MET A 129 -2.88 3.93 -34.97
N HIS A 130 -4.03 3.36 -34.62
CA HIS A 130 -4.15 2.60 -33.37
C HIS A 130 -3.19 1.40 -33.31
N PRO A 131 -3.12 0.52 -34.34
CA PRO A 131 -2.13 -0.55 -34.36
C PRO A 131 -0.69 -0.05 -34.33
N ALA A 132 -0.36 1.03 -35.04
CA ALA A 132 0.98 1.63 -35.00
C ALA A 132 1.35 2.10 -33.58
N ARG A 133 0.41 2.75 -32.87
CA ARG A 133 0.60 3.17 -31.48
C ARG A 133 0.80 1.98 -30.53
N ILE A 134 0.05 0.90 -30.74
CA ILE A 134 0.20 -0.33 -29.95
C ILE A 134 1.57 -0.97 -30.23
N ARG A 135 2.00 -1.06 -31.49
CA ARG A 135 3.32 -1.57 -31.86
C ARG A 135 4.44 -0.75 -31.22
N ALA A 136 4.36 0.58 -31.30
CA ALA A 136 5.33 1.47 -30.66
C ALA A 136 5.34 1.28 -29.13
N ALA A 137 4.17 1.16 -28.50
CA ALA A 137 4.08 0.86 -27.07
C ALA A 137 4.69 -0.49 -26.70
N LYS A 138 4.50 -1.51 -27.54
CA LYS A 138 5.10 -2.83 -27.34
C LYS A 138 6.63 -2.84 -27.49
N GLN A 139 7.19 -1.88 -28.22
CA GLN A 139 8.63 -1.66 -28.35
C GLN A 139 9.23 -0.84 -27.19
N GLY A 140 8.44 -0.50 -26.17
CA GLY A 140 8.86 0.30 -25.01
C GLY A 140 8.75 1.82 -25.20
N ASN A 141 8.35 2.27 -26.40
CA ASN A 141 8.21 3.70 -26.69
C ASN A 141 6.85 4.24 -26.21
N TRP A 142 6.83 5.47 -25.72
CA TRP A 142 5.63 6.23 -25.45
C TRP A 142 4.91 6.54 -26.77
N SER A 143 3.62 6.21 -26.80
CA SER A 143 2.75 6.40 -27.98
C SER A 143 1.42 7.04 -27.60
N GLY A 144 1.36 7.75 -26.47
CA GLY A 144 0.15 8.39 -25.94
C GLY A 144 -0.90 7.41 -25.42
N LEU A 145 -0.54 6.14 -25.22
CA LEU A 145 -1.42 5.10 -24.70
C LEU A 145 -1.31 5.07 -23.17
N GLY A 146 -2.33 5.58 -22.50
CA GLY A 146 -2.40 5.64 -21.04
C GLY A 146 -1.96 6.98 -20.47
N ASP A 147 -1.62 6.99 -19.19
CA ASP A 147 -1.07 8.13 -18.47
C ASP A 147 0.38 7.87 -18.08
N VAL A 148 1.18 8.92 -18.01
CA VAL A 148 2.52 8.88 -17.43
C VAL A 148 2.36 8.81 -15.91
N SER A 149 2.99 7.82 -15.27
CA SER A 149 2.87 7.64 -13.83
C SER A 149 3.62 8.75 -13.08
N ILE A 150 3.03 9.23 -11.99
CA ILE A 150 3.64 10.27 -11.13
C ILE A 150 5.02 9.78 -10.67
N GLY A 151 6.06 10.61 -10.78
CA GLY A 151 7.46 10.19 -10.57
C GLY A 151 8.25 9.99 -11.86
N TYR A 152 7.59 10.06 -13.02
CA TYR A 152 8.23 9.96 -14.33
C TYR A 152 7.80 11.10 -15.25
N VAL A 153 8.65 11.41 -16.23
CA VAL A 153 8.33 12.18 -17.43
C VAL A 153 8.75 11.41 -18.68
N VAL A 154 8.23 11.80 -19.84
CA VAL A 154 8.63 11.23 -21.14
C VAL A 154 9.77 12.05 -21.71
N ASP A 155 10.84 11.38 -22.10
CA ASP A 155 11.90 12.02 -22.87
C ASP A 155 11.40 12.36 -24.29
N ILE A 156 11.37 13.65 -24.60
CA ILE A 156 10.91 14.18 -25.89
C ILE A 156 12.07 14.63 -26.78
N ASP A 157 13.30 14.58 -26.28
CA ASP A 157 14.47 14.94 -27.07
C ASP A 157 14.78 13.83 -28.06
N SER A 158 14.60 14.12 -29.35
CA SER A 158 14.86 13.16 -30.44
C SER A 158 16.33 12.74 -30.55
N THR A 159 17.25 13.51 -29.97
CA THR A 159 18.68 13.19 -29.97
C THR A 159 19.10 12.31 -28.79
N SER A 160 18.23 12.20 -27.77
CA SER A 160 18.51 11.42 -26.58
C SER A 160 18.36 9.91 -26.84
N PRO A 161 19.24 9.05 -26.28
CA PRO A 161 19.11 7.60 -26.38
C PRO A 161 17.84 7.06 -25.71
N THR A 162 17.22 7.85 -24.83
CA THR A 162 15.96 7.52 -24.16
C THR A 162 14.74 8.16 -24.82
N TYR A 163 14.85 8.69 -26.04
CA TYR A 163 13.73 9.29 -26.77
C TYR A 163 12.46 8.42 -26.73
N LYS A 164 11.33 9.05 -26.35
CA LYS A 164 10.02 8.42 -26.11
C LYS A 164 10.01 7.42 -24.96
N ARG A 165 10.98 7.36 -24.06
CA ARG A 165 10.94 6.49 -22.88
C ARG A 165 10.63 7.28 -21.62
N PHE A 166 10.24 6.56 -20.57
CA PHE A 166 10.06 7.16 -19.26
C PHE A 166 11.42 7.39 -18.60
N ILE A 167 11.61 8.59 -18.07
CA ILE A 167 12.77 8.98 -17.29
C ILE A 167 12.29 9.47 -15.92
N VAL A 168 13.12 9.25 -14.91
CA VAL A 168 12.78 9.56 -13.52
C VAL A 168 12.68 11.08 -13.33
N TYR A 169 11.59 11.52 -12.70
CA TYR A 169 11.43 12.89 -12.25
C TYR A 169 11.54 12.95 -10.74
N GLU A 170 12.78 13.20 -10.27
CA GLU A 170 13.19 13.15 -8.87
C GLU A 170 12.23 13.86 -7.88
N PRO A 171 11.73 15.08 -8.14
CA PRO A 171 10.85 15.77 -7.19
C PRO A 171 9.56 15.00 -6.87
N HIS A 172 9.04 14.22 -7.82
CA HIS A 172 7.86 13.39 -7.60
C HIS A 172 8.24 11.98 -7.17
N ALA A 173 9.32 11.42 -7.72
CA ALA A 173 9.79 10.09 -7.39
C ALA A 173 10.05 9.93 -5.89
N ARG A 174 10.69 10.91 -5.25
CA ARG A 174 10.95 10.91 -3.80
C ARG A 174 9.67 10.83 -2.97
N ILE A 175 8.62 11.51 -3.40
CA ILE A 175 7.31 11.47 -2.72
C ILE A 175 6.66 10.11 -2.88
N VAL A 176 6.73 9.51 -4.07
CA VAL A 176 6.23 8.14 -4.31
C VAL A 176 6.96 7.16 -3.40
N VAL A 177 8.29 7.18 -3.36
CA VAL A 177 9.10 6.32 -2.49
C VAL A 177 8.70 6.50 -1.02
N TYR A 178 8.56 7.74 -0.57
CA TYR A 178 8.08 8.03 0.79
C TYR A 178 6.72 7.38 1.09
N LEU A 179 5.75 7.43 0.17
CA LEU A 179 4.45 6.80 0.37
C LEU A 179 4.55 5.28 0.54
N PHE A 180 5.42 4.61 -0.23
CA PHE A 180 5.66 3.18 -0.07
C PHE A 180 6.30 2.85 1.29
N VAL A 181 7.35 3.60 1.68
CA VAL A 181 8.01 3.42 2.97
C VAL A 181 7.03 3.64 4.12
N ARG A 182 6.26 4.74 4.11
CA ARG A 182 5.24 5.02 5.13
C ARG A 182 4.14 3.97 5.17
N PHE A 183 3.72 3.46 4.01
CA PHE A 183 2.74 2.38 3.97
C PHE A 183 3.26 1.12 4.68
N ALA A 184 4.52 0.76 4.45
CA ALA A 184 5.18 -0.34 5.13
C ALA A 184 5.32 -0.08 6.65
N GLU A 185 5.74 1.12 7.05
CA GLU A 185 5.83 1.52 8.46
C GLU A 185 4.47 1.48 9.17
N LEU A 186 3.36 1.66 8.44
CA LEU A 186 2.01 1.54 8.98
C LEU A 186 1.43 0.11 8.88
N ALA A 187 2.30 -0.89 8.71
CA ALA A 187 1.96 -2.31 8.56
C ALA A 187 0.94 -2.56 7.43
N GLY A 188 1.01 -1.75 6.37
CA GLY A 188 0.13 -1.80 5.22
C GLY A 188 -1.33 -1.46 5.54
N ASP A 189 -1.57 -0.58 6.52
CA ASP A 189 -2.90 -0.02 6.79
C ASP A 189 -3.13 1.25 5.95
N LEU A 190 -3.82 1.08 4.83
CA LEU A 190 -4.14 2.17 3.91
C LEU A 190 -5.01 3.25 4.57
N SER A 191 -5.85 2.88 5.53
CA SER A 191 -6.73 3.81 6.23
C SER A 191 -5.97 4.67 7.24
N LYS A 192 -4.93 4.13 7.89
CA LYS A 192 -4.00 4.92 8.72
C LYS A 192 -3.22 5.90 7.84
N LEU A 193 -2.66 5.43 6.72
CA LEU A 193 -1.90 6.30 5.81
C LEU A 193 -2.78 7.42 5.24
N MET A 194 -4.00 7.12 4.80
CA MET A 194 -4.92 8.16 4.32
C MET A 194 -5.28 9.19 5.38
N ARG A 195 -5.41 8.78 6.66
CA ARG A 195 -5.66 9.72 7.76
C ARG A 195 -4.45 10.62 7.98
N GLU A 196 -3.23 10.07 7.98
CA GLU A 196 -2.01 10.88 8.07
C GLU A 196 -1.92 11.92 6.95
N LEU A 197 -2.30 11.57 5.72
CA LEU A 197 -2.29 12.50 4.57
C LEU A 197 -3.42 13.55 4.59
N VAL A 198 -4.49 13.30 5.34
CA VAL A 198 -5.54 14.29 5.59
C VAL A 198 -5.04 15.33 6.58
N ASP A 199 -4.47 14.88 7.70
CA ASP A 199 -3.95 15.74 8.77
C ASP A 199 -2.68 16.49 8.33
N ASN A 200 -1.78 15.81 7.61
CA ASN A 200 -0.54 16.33 7.04
C ASN A 200 -0.55 16.15 5.51
N PRO A 201 -1.17 17.10 4.78
CA PRO A 201 -1.21 17.13 3.32
C PRO A 201 0.16 16.95 2.66
N ILE A 202 0.31 15.93 1.81
CA ILE A 202 1.45 15.88 0.88
C ILE A 202 1.03 16.48 -0.46
N VAL A 203 1.86 17.40 -0.94
CA VAL A 203 1.66 18.11 -2.20
C VAL A 203 2.81 17.77 -3.14
N PHE A 204 2.49 17.24 -4.31
CA PHE A 204 3.45 17.08 -5.39
C PHE A 204 3.82 18.46 -5.95
N PRO A 205 5.11 18.80 -6.05
CA PRO A 205 5.54 20.09 -6.55
C PRO A 205 5.08 20.32 -8.00
N PRO A 206 4.89 21.58 -8.42
CA PRO A 206 4.57 21.91 -9.80
C PRO A 206 5.64 21.41 -10.76
N ILE A 207 5.20 20.97 -11.94
CA ILE A 207 6.12 20.57 -13.00
C ILE A 207 6.55 21.83 -13.76
N PRO A 208 7.86 22.05 -13.98
CA PRO A 208 8.35 23.17 -14.78
C PRO A 208 7.71 23.22 -16.17
N GLU A 209 7.43 24.43 -16.67
CA GLU A 209 6.76 24.63 -17.96
C GLU A 209 7.55 23.98 -19.12
N GLU A 210 8.88 23.92 -19.01
CA GLU A 210 9.80 23.25 -19.94
C GLU A 210 9.48 21.76 -20.13
N LEU A 211 8.94 21.09 -19.11
CA LEU A 211 8.61 19.66 -19.13
C LEU A 211 7.11 19.40 -19.38
N LYS A 212 6.32 20.42 -19.70
CA LYS A 212 4.87 20.28 -19.89
C LYS A 212 4.51 19.33 -21.03
N HIS A 213 5.31 19.29 -22.09
CA HIS A 213 5.15 18.37 -23.22
C HIS A 213 5.70 16.96 -22.93
N SER A 214 6.40 16.77 -21.81
CA SER A 214 6.90 15.49 -21.35
C SER A 214 5.93 14.78 -20.39
N VAL A 215 4.88 15.48 -19.96
CA VAL A 215 3.93 14.96 -18.96
C VAL A 215 2.55 14.81 -19.55
N TYR A 216 2.03 13.60 -19.50
CA TYR A 216 0.73 13.24 -20.05
C TYR A 216 -0.10 12.57 -18.97
N LEU A 217 -0.81 13.38 -18.18
CA LEU A 217 -1.78 12.92 -17.18
C LEU A 217 -3.19 13.24 -17.70
N LYS A 218 -4.02 12.22 -17.98
CA LYS A 218 -5.42 12.44 -18.40
C LYS A 218 -6.28 13.09 -17.32
N SER A 219 -5.92 12.92 -16.04
CA SER A 219 -6.69 13.51 -14.94
C SER A 219 -6.11 14.86 -14.53
N ARG A 220 -6.99 15.85 -14.38
CA ARG A 220 -6.72 17.21 -13.86
C ARG A 220 -6.22 17.23 -12.40
N MET A 221 -5.68 16.13 -11.86
CA MET A 221 -5.18 16.05 -10.48
C MET A 221 -3.88 16.82 -10.26
N MET A 222 -3.10 17.08 -11.31
CA MET A 222 -1.87 17.86 -11.23
C MET A 222 -1.93 19.03 -12.20
N SER A 223 -2.34 20.18 -11.69
CA SER A 223 -2.14 21.45 -12.37
C SER A 223 -0.65 21.78 -12.41
N ILE A 224 -0.28 22.71 -13.31
CA ILE A 224 1.05 23.36 -13.35
C ILE A 224 1.40 24.00 -11.99
N SER A 225 0.45 24.15 -11.06
CA SER A 225 0.64 24.63 -9.68
C SER A 225 0.87 23.53 -8.62
N GLY A 226 1.03 22.27 -9.02
CA GLY A 226 1.16 21.12 -8.11
C GLY A 226 -0.18 20.39 -7.84
N GLY A 227 -0.10 19.22 -7.21
CA GLY A 227 -1.26 18.34 -6.99
C GLY A 227 -1.27 17.68 -5.61
N ARG A 228 -2.43 17.65 -4.94
CA ARG A 228 -2.61 16.96 -3.65
C ARG A 228 -3.26 15.60 -3.87
N LEU A 229 -2.77 14.58 -3.16
CA LEU A 229 -3.44 13.29 -3.08
C LEU A 229 -4.69 13.41 -2.20
N ARG A 230 -5.88 13.26 -2.80
CA ARG A 230 -7.17 13.51 -2.09
C ARG A 230 -8.00 12.26 -1.83
N THR A 231 -7.79 11.19 -2.59
CA THR A 231 -8.66 10.01 -2.56
C THR A 231 -7.88 8.76 -2.22
N ARG A 232 -8.55 7.85 -1.51
CA ARG A 232 -8.03 6.51 -1.21
C ARG A 232 -7.65 5.76 -2.49
N THR A 233 -8.51 5.83 -3.51
CA THR A 233 -8.30 5.18 -4.80
C THR A 233 -7.04 5.69 -5.52
N ALA A 234 -6.73 6.99 -5.40
CA ALA A 234 -5.50 7.52 -5.99
C ALA A 234 -4.25 7.00 -5.25
N LEU A 235 -4.28 6.92 -3.91
CA LEU A 235 -3.19 6.35 -3.14
C LEU A 235 -2.99 4.86 -3.45
N GLU A 236 -4.08 4.10 -3.47
CA GLU A 236 -4.07 2.67 -3.82
C GLU A 236 -3.53 2.45 -5.23
N SER A 237 -3.94 3.29 -6.19
CA SER A 237 -3.41 3.24 -7.56
C SER A 237 -1.91 3.53 -7.61
N ILE A 238 -1.36 4.40 -6.76
CA ILE A 238 0.10 4.62 -6.68
C ILE A 238 0.78 3.38 -6.10
N LEU A 239 0.30 2.88 -4.96
CA LEU A 239 0.90 1.76 -4.23
C LEU A 239 0.82 0.40 -4.96
N THR A 240 0.03 0.31 -6.03
CA THR A 240 -0.16 -0.92 -6.82
C THR A 240 0.34 -0.80 -8.27
N ASN A 241 0.83 0.37 -8.69
CA ASN A 241 1.24 0.57 -10.07
C ASN A 241 2.63 0.00 -10.36
N ARG A 242 2.66 -1.13 -11.07
CA ARG A 242 3.90 -1.86 -11.43
C ARG A 242 4.88 -1.06 -12.30
N HIS A 243 4.49 0.10 -12.85
CA HIS A 243 5.44 1.01 -13.49
C HIS A 243 6.59 1.43 -12.57
N TYR A 244 6.38 1.45 -11.25
CA TYR A 244 7.43 1.80 -10.28
C TYR A 244 8.57 0.78 -10.18
N LEU A 245 8.35 -0.45 -10.68
CA LEU A 245 9.36 -1.49 -10.85
C LEU A 245 10.10 -1.40 -12.20
N GLY A 246 9.83 -0.39 -13.03
CA GLY A 246 10.38 -0.31 -14.39
C GLY A 246 9.60 -1.13 -15.43
N TRP A 247 8.41 -1.65 -15.06
CA TRP A 247 7.61 -2.49 -15.95
C TRP A 247 6.79 -1.64 -16.90
N ARG A 248 6.74 -2.06 -18.17
CA ARG A 248 5.87 -1.49 -19.19
C ARG A 248 4.65 -2.38 -19.39
N ILE A 249 3.49 -1.81 -19.12
CA ILE A 249 2.20 -2.49 -19.28
C ILE A 249 1.43 -1.83 -20.42
N VAL A 250 0.94 -2.63 -21.36
CA VAL A 250 0.14 -2.17 -22.50
C VAL A 250 -1.15 -2.97 -22.54
N ARG A 251 -2.30 -2.31 -22.30
CA ARG A 251 -3.63 -2.96 -22.23
C ARG A 251 -3.70 -4.13 -21.23
N GLY A 252 -3.03 -4.00 -20.09
CA GLY A 252 -3.01 -5.03 -19.04
C GLY A 252 -1.95 -6.12 -19.23
N GLU A 253 -1.30 -6.19 -20.40
CA GLU A 253 -0.20 -7.13 -20.64
C GLU A 253 1.14 -6.51 -20.25
N VAL A 254 1.95 -7.24 -19.46
CA VAL A 254 3.33 -6.86 -19.18
C VAL A 254 4.17 -7.13 -20.43
N VAL A 255 4.69 -6.07 -21.05
CA VAL A 255 5.46 -6.18 -22.29
C VAL A 255 6.96 -6.25 -22.02
N ASN A 256 7.45 -5.47 -21.05
CA ASN A 256 8.86 -5.44 -20.68
C ASN A 256 8.99 -5.13 -19.19
N LYS A 257 9.75 -5.92 -18.44
CA LYS A 257 9.98 -5.71 -16.99
C LYS A 257 11.13 -4.72 -16.68
N ASN A 258 11.92 -4.34 -17.68
CA ASN A 258 13.04 -3.40 -17.55
C ASN A 258 12.99 -2.36 -18.68
N SER A 259 11.87 -1.63 -18.78
CA SER A 259 11.66 -0.64 -19.85
C SER A 259 12.22 0.73 -19.50
N HIS A 260 12.21 1.08 -18.22
CA HIS A 260 12.64 2.37 -17.68
C HIS A 260 13.14 2.17 -16.23
N PRO A 261 13.88 3.13 -15.67
CA PRO A 261 14.44 2.96 -14.32
C PRO A 261 13.35 2.78 -13.26
N ALA A 262 13.51 1.76 -12.41
CA ALA A 262 12.68 1.58 -11.23
C ALA A 262 12.96 2.68 -10.19
N ILE A 263 11.93 3.11 -9.46
CA ILE A 263 12.09 4.09 -8.36
C ILE A 263 11.78 3.49 -6.98
N VAL A 264 11.09 2.34 -6.92
CA VAL A 264 10.77 1.64 -5.67
C VAL A 264 11.50 0.29 -5.66
N ASP A 265 12.04 -0.09 -4.51
CA ASP A 265 12.63 -1.40 -4.29
C ASP A 265 11.60 -2.53 -4.52
N THR A 266 12.06 -3.68 -5.03
CA THR A 266 11.17 -4.78 -5.40
C THR A 266 10.42 -5.35 -4.19
N GLN A 267 11.10 -5.56 -3.06
CA GLN A 267 10.49 -6.12 -1.85
C GLN A 267 9.46 -5.16 -1.26
N LEU A 268 9.80 -3.87 -1.22
CA LEU A 268 8.90 -2.84 -0.70
C LEU A 268 7.64 -2.71 -1.57
N PHE A 269 7.78 -2.79 -2.89
CA PHE A 269 6.66 -2.78 -3.81
C PHE A 269 5.79 -4.03 -3.67
N GLU A 270 6.40 -5.21 -3.61
CA GLU A 270 5.71 -6.49 -3.45
C GLU A 270 4.87 -6.52 -2.17
N PHE A 271 5.42 -6.04 -1.05
CA PHE A 271 4.68 -5.89 0.19
C PHE A 271 3.42 -5.03 0.01
N ALA A 272 3.55 -3.86 -0.64
CA ALA A 272 2.42 -2.97 -0.86
C ALA A 272 1.37 -3.57 -1.80
N PHE A 273 1.83 -4.14 -2.92
CA PHE A 273 0.99 -4.75 -3.95
C PHE A 273 0.20 -5.93 -3.39
N THR A 274 0.87 -6.88 -2.72
CA THR A 274 0.24 -8.06 -2.14
C THR A 274 -0.76 -7.66 -1.05
N THR A 275 -0.38 -6.75 -0.15
CA THR A 275 -1.25 -6.32 0.95
C THR A 275 -2.55 -5.67 0.47
N LEU A 276 -2.50 -4.91 -0.63
CA LEU A 276 -3.67 -4.20 -1.15
C LEU A 276 -4.52 -5.03 -2.10
N THR A 277 -3.88 -5.83 -2.96
CA THR A 277 -4.59 -6.58 -4.01
C THR A 277 -4.95 -8.01 -3.61
N GLY A 278 -4.26 -8.56 -2.60
CA GLY A 278 -4.34 -9.98 -2.29
C GLY A 278 -3.75 -10.88 -3.37
N MET A 279 -2.89 -10.35 -4.25
CA MET A 279 -2.27 -11.10 -5.35
C MET A 279 -0.76 -10.91 -5.33
N ASN A 280 -0.01 -11.91 -5.79
CA ASN A 280 1.41 -11.73 -6.10
C ASN A 280 1.61 -10.97 -7.43
N LEU A 281 2.85 -10.63 -7.79
CA LEU A 281 3.13 -9.90 -9.03
C LEU A 281 2.76 -10.68 -10.31
N ASP A 282 2.76 -12.00 -10.24
CA ASP A 282 2.37 -12.88 -11.34
C ASP A 282 0.84 -12.98 -11.53
N GLY A 283 0.07 -12.43 -10.59
CA GLY A 283 -1.39 -12.39 -10.65
C GLY A 283 -2.08 -13.57 -9.95
N ASN A 284 -1.33 -14.41 -9.23
CA ASN A 284 -1.92 -15.46 -8.42
C ASN A 284 -2.53 -14.85 -7.16
N VAL A 285 -3.78 -15.20 -6.87
CA VAL A 285 -4.47 -14.81 -5.64
C VAL A 285 -3.80 -15.51 -4.47
N LEU A 286 -3.39 -14.72 -3.49
CA LEU A 286 -2.89 -15.18 -2.21
C LEU A 286 -4.07 -15.23 -1.24
N GLU A 287 -4.20 -16.33 -0.50
CA GLU A 287 -5.13 -16.42 0.63
C GLU A 287 -4.57 -15.60 1.79
N LEU A 288 -4.66 -14.28 1.68
CA LEU A 288 -4.31 -13.41 2.79
C LEU A 288 -5.38 -13.50 3.89
N PRO A 289 -4.97 -13.59 5.16
CA PRO A 289 -5.91 -13.51 6.26
C PRO A 289 -6.65 -12.19 6.18
N LYS A 290 -7.99 -12.23 6.24
CA LYS A 290 -8.78 -10.99 6.29
C LYS A 290 -8.30 -10.16 7.48
N LYS A 291 -7.66 -9.01 7.21
CA LYS A 291 -7.33 -8.02 8.24
C LYS A 291 -8.64 -7.63 8.93
N ARG A 292 -8.82 -8.06 10.19
CA ARG A 292 -9.98 -7.67 11.00
C ARG A 292 -9.83 -6.18 11.31
N GLY A 293 -10.62 -5.33 10.67
CA GLY A 293 -10.62 -3.90 10.95
C GLY A 293 -11.00 -3.64 12.40
N ARG A 294 -10.05 -3.15 13.21
CA ARG A 294 -10.29 -2.78 14.60
C ARG A 294 -10.46 -1.27 14.73
N TYR A 295 -11.50 -0.85 15.44
CA TYR A 295 -11.78 0.55 15.71
C TYR A 295 -10.85 1.08 16.81
N TYR A 296 -10.36 2.31 16.65
CA TYR A 296 -9.61 3.06 17.67
C TYR A 296 -10.43 4.26 18.09
N GLN A 297 -10.76 4.37 19.38
CA GLN A 297 -11.54 5.49 19.89
C GLN A 297 -10.67 6.76 19.99
N ARG A 298 -11.11 7.88 19.38
CA ARG A 298 -10.33 9.14 19.31
C ARG A 298 -9.96 9.75 20.66
N THR A 299 -10.77 9.54 21.69
CA THR A 299 -10.64 10.17 23.01
C THR A 299 -9.82 9.34 24.00
N ARG A 300 -9.49 8.10 23.67
CA ARG A 300 -8.77 7.18 24.55
C ARG A 300 -7.43 6.86 23.93
N ASP A 301 -6.38 6.84 24.75
CA ASP A 301 -5.05 6.43 24.32
C ASP A 301 -4.93 4.91 24.29
N GLU A 302 -5.76 4.27 23.45
CA GLU A 302 -5.74 2.83 23.21
C GLU A 302 -4.47 2.39 22.46
N ARG A 303 -3.57 3.33 22.13
CA ARG A 303 -2.26 3.03 21.54
C ARG A 303 -1.32 2.37 22.54
N LYS A 304 -1.62 2.43 23.86
CA LYS A 304 -0.86 1.71 24.90
C LYS A 304 -0.84 0.18 24.75
N SER A 305 -1.72 -0.39 23.92
CA SER A 305 -1.76 -1.82 23.62
C SER A 305 -1.02 -2.14 22.33
N LEU A 306 0.06 -2.91 22.45
CA LEU A 306 0.89 -3.35 21.33
C LEU A 306 0.21 -4.42 20.48
N LEU A 307 -0.57 -5.31 21.11
CA LEU A 307 -1.16 -6.47 20.44
C LEU A 307 -2.59 -6.23 19.93
N LYS A 308 -3.14 -5.02 20.08
CA LYS A 308 -4.55 -4.73 19.75
C LYS A 308 -4.96 -5.25 18.37
N ASP A 309 -4.11 -5.10 17.36
CA ASP A 309 -4.38 -5.49 15.98
C ASP A 309 -4.24 -7.00 15.70
N ARG A 310 -3.59 -7.75 16.61
CA ARG A 310 -3.26 -9.19 16.43
C ARG A 310 -3.91 -10.13 17.43
N ILE A 311 -4.37 -9.61 18.57
CA ILE A 311 -4.97 -10.41 19.62
C ILE A 311 -6.38 -10.88 19.26
N GLN A 312 -6.71 -12.12 19.57
CA GLN A 312 -8.04 -12.72 19.43
C GLN A 312 -8.26 -13.80 20.49
N GLY A 313 -9.49 -14.27 20.64
CA GLY A 313 -9.77 -15.52 21.37
C GLY A 313 -10.32 -16.56 20.40
N ALA A 314 -10.19 -17.83 20.73
CA ALA A 314 -10.64 -18.93 19.89
C ALA A 314 -12.17 -18.87 19.64
N GLU A 315 -12.93 -18.55 20.69
CA GLU A 315 -14.41 -18.56 20.65
C GLU A 315 -15.03 -17.19 20.96
N GLY A 316 -14.28 -16.10 20.72
CA GLY A 316 -14.74 -14.76 21.09
C GLY A 316 -13.85 -13.62 20.65
N GLN A 317 -14.25 -12.40 21.00
CA GLN A 317 -13.49 -11.19 20.69
C GLN A 317 -12.76 -10.66 21.91
N VAL A 318 -11.52 -10.23 21.69
CA VAL A 318 -10.69 -9.61 22.73
C VAL A 318 -10.61 -8.11 22.47
N TYR A 319 -11.02 -7.32 23.46
CA TYR A 319 -11.03 -5.86 23.43
C TYR A 319 -10.01 -5.29 24.41
N VAL A 320 -9.57 -4.07 24.13
CA VAL A 320 -8.77 -3.27 25.07
C VAL A 320 -9.74 -2.38 25.84
N LYS A 321 -9.77 -2.52 27.17
CA LYS A 321 -10.67 -1.78 28.07
C LYS A 321 -9.86 -0.91 29.03
N HIS A 322 -10.27 0.34 29.16
CA HIS A 322 -9.74 1.28 30.14
C HIS A 322 -10.43 1.06 31.50
N ILE A 323 -9.68 0.78 32.56
CA ILE A 323 -10.22 0.40 33.89
C ILE A 323 -9.94 1.45 34.96
N GLY A 324 -8.93 2.29 34.79
CA GLY A 324 -8.56 3.31 35.76
C GLY A 324 -7.65 4.38 35.14
N LYS A 325 -7.05 5.24 35.95
CA LYS A 325 -6.13 6.27 35.46
C LYS A 325 -4.94 5.60 34.77
N ASP A 326 -4.87 5.72 33.45
CA ASP A 326 -3.80 5.20 32.59
C ASP A 326 -3.63 3.67 32.50
N GLN A 327 -4.56 2.89 33.06
CA GLN A 327 -4.49 1.42 33.06
C GLN A 327 -5.48 0.78 32.07
N TYR A 328 -4.97 -0.20 31.31
CA TYR A 328 -5.71 -0.90 30.27
C TYR A 328 -5.60 -2.42 30.46
N ASN A 329 -6.71 -3.14 30.31
CA ASN A 329 -6.73 -4.60 30.28
C ASN A 329 -7.27 -5.13 28.96
N TYR A 330 -6.77 -6.30 28.57
CA TYR A 330 -7.46 -7.14 27.60
C TYR A 330 -8.69 -7.78 28.25
N SER A 331 -9.82 -7.71 27.56
CA SER A 331 -11.11 -8.24 28.00
C SER A 331 -11.70 -9.12 26.92
N TYR A 332 -12.14 -10.33 27.31
CA TYR A 332 -12.74 -11.32 26.43
C TYR A 332 -14.26 -11.20 26.42
N VAL A 333 -14.86 -11.37 25.25
CA VAL A 333 -16.30 -11.47 25.04
C VAL A 333 -16.57 -12.74 24.24
N PRO A 334 -17.21 -13.76 24.84
CA PRO A 334 -17.64 -14.97 24.13
C PRO A 334 -18.57 -14.63 22.96
N ASN A 335 -18.52 -15.41 21.88
CA ASN A 335 -19.39 -15.18 20.72
C ASN A 335 -20.89 -15.36 21.06
N GLU A 336 -21.22 -16.31 21.93
CA GLU A 336 -22.59 -16.62 22.37
C GLU A 336 -23.32 -15.43 23.00
N TRP A 337 -22.54 -14.45 23.46
CA TRP A 337 -23.02 -13.30 24.21
C TRP A 337 -23.32 -12.09 23.29
N LYS A 338 -22.91 -12.13 22.01
CA LYS A 338 -23.04 -10.99 21.08
C LYS A 338 -24.48 -10.58 20.77
N ASP A 339 -25.43 -11.51 20.80
CA ASP A 339 -26.81 -11.28 20.33
C ASP A 339 -27.82 -11.03 21.46
N GLN A 340 -27.35 -10.92 22.72
CA GLN A 340 -28.24 -10.73 23.86
C GLN A 340 -28.51 -9.24 24.12
N PRO A 341 -29.77 -8.78 24.19
CA PRO A 341 -30.12 -7.35 24.28
C PRO A 341 -29.70 -6.66 25.61
N GLU A 342 -29.33 -7.42 26.64
CA GLU A 342 -28.95 -6.93 27.98
C GLU A 342 -27.47 -6.51 28.08
N PHE A 343 -26.76 -6.46 26.95
CA PHE A 343 -25.30 -6.48 26.88
C PHE A 343 -24.53 -5.23 27.30
N THR A 344 -25.21 -4.14 27.61
CA THR A 344 -24.59 -2.80 27.51
C THR A 344 -23.59 -2.43 28.61
N ASN A 345 -23.24 -3.29 29.57
CA ASN A 345 -22.10 -3.02 30.48
C ASN A 345 -21.55 -4.21 31.30
N LYS A 346 -22.13 -5.41 31.24
CA LYS A 346 -21.81 -6.52 32.18
C LYS A 346 -21.16 -7.77 31.57
N GLY A 347 -20.97 -7.84 30.25
CA GLY A 347 -20.56 -9.05 29.52
C GLY A 347 -19.07 -9.21 29.19
N HIS A 348 -18.18 -8.40 29.78
CA HIS A 348 -16.74 -8.53 29.54
C HIS A 348 -16.05 -9.35 30.63
N ILE A 349 -15.33 -10.39 30.24
CA ILE A 349 -14.46 -11.13 31.15
C ILE A 349 -13.07 -10.49 31.09
N GLU A 350 -12.66 -9.83 32.17
CA GLU A 350 -11.30 -9.30 32.27
C GLU A 350 -10.29 -10.45 32.18
N ILE A 351 -9.38 -10.36 31.21
CA ILE A 351 -8.37 -11.37 30.94
C ILE A 351 -7.14 -11.04 31.77
N ILE A 352 -6.42 -9.99 31.41
CA ILE A 352 -5.13 -9.62 31.98
C ILE A 352 -4.80 -8.16 31.62
N ASP A 353 -3.94 -7.55 32.41
CA ASP A 353 -3.36 -6.24 32.11
C ASP A 353 -2.58 -6.25 30.79
N VAL A 354 -2.72 -5.17 30.02
CA VAL A 354 -2.09 -5.02 28.70
C VAL A 354 -0.57 -5.12 28.80
N GLU A 355 0.05 -4.47 29.78
CA GLU A 355 1.51 -4.45 29.93
C GLU A 355 2.05 -5.86 30.20
N THR A 356 1.33 -6.64 31.01
CA THR A 356 1.74 -8.00 31.36
C THR A 356 1.73 -8.93 30.14
N LEU A 357 0.65 -8.91 29.34
CA LEU A 357 0.57 -9.77 28.16
C LEU A 357 1.50 -9.31 27.05
N ASP A 358 1.57 -8.01 26.80
CA ASP A 358 2.44 -7.43 25.77
C ASP A 358 3.91 -7.76 26.07
N ALA A 359 4.35 -7.66 27.33
CA ALA A 359 5.69 -8.03 27.75
C ALA A 359 6.02 -9.50 27.46
N VAL A 360 5.11 -10.42 27.76
CA VAL A 360 5.30 -11.87 27.52
C VAL A 360 5.49 -12.17 26.03
N VAL A 361 4.72 -11.51 25.15
CA VAL A 361 4.85 -11.68 23.69
C VAL A 361 6.13 -11.04 23.15
N VAL A 362 6.48 -9.86 23.64
CA VAL A 362 7.70 -9.14 23.26
C VAL A 362 8.96 -9.91 23.69
N GLU A 363 8.97 -10.48 24.90
CA GLU A 363 10.06 -11.33 25.37
C GLU A 363 10.25 -12.55 24.44
N ARG A 364 9.15 -13.17 24.00
CA ARG A 364 9.22 -14.28 23.06
C ARG A 364 9.71 -13.87 21.68
N LEU A 365 9.34 -12.67 21.21
CA LEU A 365 9.89 -12.11 19.98
C LEU A 365 11.41 -11.96 20.08
N PHE A 366 11.92 -11.34 21.14
CA PHE A 366 13.36 -11.13 21.32
C PHE A 366 14.13 -12.45 21.47
N PHE A 367 13.52 -13.48 22.05
CA PHE A 367 14.10 -14.83 22.05
C PHE A 367 14.37 -15.34 20.62
N HIS A 368 13.42 -15.19 19.70
CA HIS A 368 13.59 -15.62 18.31
C HIS A 368 14.59 -14.76 17.54
N ILE A 369 14.56 -13.44 17.77
CA ILE A 369 15.54 -12.51 17.19
C ILE A 369 16.98 -12.93 17.57
N LYS A 370 17.23 -13.19 18.86
CA LYS A 370 18.54 -13.65 19.34
C LYS A 370 18.97 -14.98 18.74
N LYS A 371 18.02 -15.88 18.46
CA LYS A 371 18.30 -17.18 17.85
C LYS A 371 18.77 -17.04 16.40
N ILE A 372 18.22 -16.09 15.65
CA ILE A 372 18.65 -15.80 14.26
C ILE A 372 20.07 -15.23 14.25
N THR A 373 20.35 -14.23 15.09
CA THR A 373 21.68 -13.59 15.20
C THR A 373 22.77 -14.56 15.69
N ASN A 374 22.43 -15.57 16.50
CA ASN A 374 23.40 -16.54 17.03
C ASN A 374 23.73 -17.72 16.08
N LEU A 375 23.36 -17.67 14.80
CA LEU A 375 23.74 -18.71 13.83
C LEU A 375 25.26 -18.60 13.48
N PRO A 376 26.10 -19.61 13.77
CA PRO A 376 27.54 -19.55 13.50
C PRO A 376 27.89 -19.33 12.03
N GLU A 377 27.06 -19.85 11.12
CA GLU A 377 27.24 -19.73 9.68
C GLU A 377 26.95 -18.32 9.17
N TYR A 378 25.93 -17.65 9.73
CA TYR A 378 25.62 -16.26 9.44
C TYR A 378 26.73 -15.33 9.96
N ASN A 379 27.18 -15.54 11.20
CA ASN A 379 28.29 -14.79 11.80
C ASN A 379 29.60 -15.00 11.02
N LYS A 380 29.88 -16.23 10.56
CA LYS A 380 31.06 -16.53 9.76
C LYS A 380 31.01 -15.90 8.36
N ALA A 381 29.85 -15.92 7.70
CA ALA A 381 29.67 -15.29 6.40
C ALA A 381 29.76 -13.76 6.47
N LEU A 382 29.23 -13.18 7.55
CA LEU A 382 29.31 -11.74 7.82
C LEU A 382 30.75 -11.32 8.13
N GLU A 383 31.44 -12.07 8.99
CA GLU A 383 32.85 -11.80 9.34
C GLU A 383 33.78 -11.98 8.14
N ALA A 384 33.53 -12.97 7.28
CA ALA A 384 34.26 -13.13 6.02
C ALA A 384 34.09 -11.91 5.09
N LYS A 385 32.87 -11.38 4.96
CA LYS A 385 32.60 -10.16 4.19
C LYS A 385 33.26 -8.92 4.80
N ARG A 386 33.31 -8.81 6.14
CA ARG A 386 34.03 -7.73 6.85
C ARG A 386 35.52 -7.76 6.53
N VAL A 387 36.15 -8.91 6.72
CA VAL A 387 37.59 -9.10 6.45
C VAL A 387 37.92 -8.84 4.97
N GLU A 388 37.05 -9.26 4.05
CA GLU A 388 37.23 -9.01 2.61
C GLU A 388 37.18 -7.51 2.28
N LYS A 389 36.17 -6.79 2.80
CA LYS A 389 36.01 -5.34 2.56
C LYS A 389 37.10 -4.51 3.21
N GLU A 390 37.53 -4.87 4.42
CA GLU A 390 38.63 -4.19 5.11
C GLU A 390 39.96 -4.40 4.39
N ARG A 391 40.23 -5.61 3.89
CA ARG A 391 41.39 -5.87 3.00
C ARG A 391 41.33 -5.05 1.72
N ALA A 392 40.15 -4.90 1.11
CA ALA A 392 39.99 -4.09 -0.09
C ALA A 392 40.27 -2.60 0.19
N ILE A 393 39.81 -2.06 1.31
CA ILE A 393 40.10 -0.67 1.74
C ILE A 393 41.61 -0.48 1.95
N GLU A 394 42.27 -1.39 2.68
CA GLU A 394 43.71 -1.29 2.91
C GLU A 394 44.53 -1.43 1.63
N GLN A 395 44.12 -2.30 0.69
CA GLN A 395 44.76 -2.42 -0.61
C GLN A 395 44.62 -1.14 -1.45
N VAL A 396 43.45 -0.49 -1.43
CA VAL A 396 43.23 0.79 -2.12
C VAL A 396 44.06 1.91 -1.49
N LYS A 397 44.13 1.99 -0.15
CA LYS A 397 44.99 2.96 0.56
C LYS A 397 46.46 2.76 0.23
N ALA A 398 46.94 1.52 0.26
CA ALA A 398 48.33 1.18 -0.08
C ALA A 398 48.67 1.59 -1.53
N SER A 399 47.74 1.33 -2.47
CA SER A 399 47.90 1.71 -3.88
C SER A 399 47.92 3.24 -4.05
N LEU A 400 47.06 3.97 -3.34
CA LEU A 400 47.06 5.44 -3.33
C LEU A 400 48.35 6.04 -2.77
N ALA A 401 48.98 5.36 -1.80
CA ALA A 401 50.26 5.78 -1.23
C ALA A 401 51.46 5.47 -2.14
N SER A 402 51.41 4.41 -2.95
CA SER A 402 52.51 4.02 -3.84
C SER A 402 52.54 4.80 -5.16
N ILE A 403 51.39 5.26 -5.66
CA ILE A 403 51.30 5.98 -6.94
C ILE A 403 52.18 7.25 -6.99
N PRO A 404 52.18 8.14 -5.97
CA PRO A 404 53.05 9.32 -5.97
C PRO A 404 54.55 8.98 -6.05
N VAL A 405 54.98 7.89 -5.37
CA VAL A 405 56.37 7.45 -5.37
C VAL A 405 56.80 6.97 -6.77
N GLU A 406 55.93 6.23 -7.47
CA GLU A 406 56.21 5.82 -8.85
C GLU A 406 56.14 6.99 -9.84
N GLN A 407 55.24 7.97 -9.64
CA GLN A 407 55.21 9.20 -10.44
C GLN A 407 56.52 9.99 -10.31
N GLU A 408 57.03 10.19 -9.09
CA GLU A 408 58.32 10.86 -8.85
C GLU A 408 59.48 10.13 -9.52
N ARG A 409 59.48 8.80 -9.47
CA ARG A 409 60.49 7.96 -10.14
C ARG A 409 60.46 8.13 -11.65
N LEU A 410 59.27 8.12 -12.27
CA LEU A 410 59.11 8.30 -13.72
C LEU A 410 59.50 9.72 -14.16
N ILE A 411 59.16 10.73 -13.37
CA ILE A 411 59.57 12.13 -13.61
C ILE A 411 61.10 12.26 -13.51
N ALA A 412 61.74 11.61 -12.52
CA ALA A 412 63.19 11.61 -12.40
C ALA A 412 63.91 10.89 -13.57
N GLN A 413 63.27 9.89 -14.17
CA GLN A 413 63.76 9.22 -15.39
C GLN A 413 63.57 10.08 -16.65
N LEU A 414 62.49 10.87 -16.71
CA LEU A 414 62.24 11.83 -17.77
C LEU A 414 63.39 12.84 -17.89
N SER A 415 63.85 13.38 -16.76
CA SER A 415 64.95 14.35 -16.69
C SER A 415 66.32 13.79 -17.09
N LYS A 416 66.46 12.47 -17.23
CA LYS A 416 67.73 11.78 -17.56
C LYS A 416 67.78 11.22 -18.97
N THR A 417 66.66 11.25 -19.70
CA THR A 417 66.52 10.58 -21.00
C THR A 417 66.45 11.62 -22.11
N GLU A 418 67.32 11.52 -23.12
CA GLU A 418 67.36 12.45 -24.27
C GLU A 418 66.50 12.00 -25.46
N SER A 419 65.96 10.77 -25.43
CA SER A 419 65.11 10.23 -26.49
C SER A 419 63.67 10.73 -26.37
N GLU A 420 63.23 11.49 -27.36
CA GLU A 420 61.87 12.08 -27.42
C GLU A 420 60.76 11.00 -27.42
N SER A 421 61.02 9.86 -28.04
CA SER A 421 60.08 8.72 -28.05
C SER A 421 59.87 8.11 -26.65
N VAL A 422 60.93 8.04 -25.85
CA VAL A 422 60.88 7.49 -24.48
C VAL A 422 60.24 8.51 -23.53
N GLN A 423 60.51 9.80 -23.71
CA GLN A 423 59.85 10.87 -22.96
C GLN A 423 58.32 10.85 -23.15
N ARG A 424 57.83 10.66 -24.38
CA ARG A 424 56.38 10.56 -24.66
C ARG A 424 55.73 9.35 -23.95
N LEU A 425 56.40 8.20 -23.93
CA LEU A 425 55.90 7.00 -23.23
C LEU A 425 55.84 7.21 -21.72
N LEU A 426 56.86 7.83 -21.12
CA LEU A 426 56.89 8.14 -19.69
C LEU A 426 55.79 9.15 -19.30
N LEU A 427 55.54 10.18 -20.11
CA LEU A 427 54.45 11.14 -19.87
C LEU A 427 53.07 10.47 -19.95
N THR A 428 52.88 9.56 -20.91
CA THR A 428 51.64 8.78 -21.05
C THR A 428 51.40 7.90 -19.81
N GLU A 429 52.47 7.31 -19.27
CA GLU A 429 52.39 6.47 -18.08
C GLU A 429 52.10 7.28 -16.80
N VAL A 430 52.68 8.47 -16.67
CA VAL A 430 52.37 9.40 -15.57
C VAL A 430 50.90 9.84 -15.63
N GLU A 431 50.37 10.13 -16.82
CA GLU A 431 48.95 10.46 -17.02
C GLU A 431 48.03 9.28 -16.68
N ARG A 432 48.44 8.05 -17.03
CA ARG A 432 47.72 6.81 -16.66
C ARG A 432 47.63 6.66 -15.14
N LEU A 433 48.74 6.86 -14.44
CA LEU A 433 48.80 6.80 -12.97
C LEU A 433 47.96 7.90 -12.31
N GLU A 434 47.91 9.10 -12.90
CA GLU A 434 47.09 10.20 -12.39
C GLU A 434 45.59 9.92 -12.54
N ASN A 435 45.19 9.32 -13.66
CA ASN A 435 43.81 8.89 -13.86
C ASN A 435 43.42 7.75 -12.91
N GLU A 436 44.32 6.81 -12.65
CA GLU A 436 44.09 5.72 -11.69
C GLU A 436 43.98 6.24 -10.25
N LYS A 437 44.83 7.20 -9.86
CA LYS A 437 44.73 7.90 -8.57
C LYS A 437 43.37 8.57 -8.38
N LYS A 438 42.85 9.26 -9.39
CA LYS A 438 41.52 9.89 -9.35
C LYS A 438 40.40 8.86 -9.19
N ARG A 439 40.48 7.72 -9.89
CA ARG A 439 39.51 6.62 -9.75
C ARG A 439 39.52 6.02 -8.34
N LEU A 440 40.70 5.68 -7.83
CA LEU A 440 40.85 5.10 -6.48
C LEU A 440 40.44 6.07 -5.38
N ALA A 441 40.76 7.37 -5.52
CA ALA A 441 40.35 8.40 -4.57
C ALA A 441 38.83 8.63 -4.54
N THR A 442 38.14 8.37 -5.65
CA THR A 442 36.66 8.42 -5.73
C THR A 442 36.03 7.14 -5.18
N ALA A 443 36.66 5.99 -5.37
CA ALA A 443 36.16 4.69 -4.89
C ALA A 443 36.34 4.49 -3.38
N LEU A 444 37.41 5.03 -2.78
CA LEU A 444 37.71 4.89 -1.35
C LEU A 444 36.55 5.35 -0.42
N PRO A 445 35.97 6.55 -0.56
CA PRO A 445 34.87 6.98 0.31
C PRO A 445 33.58 6.15 0.11
N ILE A 446 33.36 5.58 -1.08
CA ILE A 446 32.22 4.69 -1.36
C ILE A 446 32.43 3.36 -0.62
N LEU A 447 33.61 2.76 -0.73
CA LEU A 447 33.96 1.52 -0.03
C LEU A 447 33.96 1.68 1.49
N GLN A 448 34.42 2.83 2.00
CA GLN A 448 34.34 3.17 3.43
C GLN A 448 32.89 3.28 3.91
N LYS A 449 32.03 3.96 3.13
CA LYS A 449 30.61 4.07 3.45
C LYS A 449 29.91 2.70 3.44
N GLU A 450 30.17 1.86 2.44
CA GLU A 450 29.65 0.49 2.39
C GLU A 450 30.15 -0.36 3.58
N HIS A 451 31.41 -0.19 3.99
CA HIS A 451 31.98 -0.87 5.15
C HIS A 451 31.34 -0.40 6.47
N ASP A 452 31.08 0.90 6.61
CA ASP A 452 30.40 1.48 7.77
C ASP A 452 28.92 1.06 7.86
N GLU A 453 28.24 0.90 6.72
CA GLU A 453 26.89 0.33 6.60
C GLU A 453 26.86 -1.16 7.00
N VAL A 454 27.91 -1.93 6.67
CA VAL A 454 28.07 -3.32 7.14
C VAL A 454 28.43 -3.40 8.63
N LEU A 455 29.13 -2.40 9.19
CA LEU A 455 29.40 -2.28 10.63
C LEU A 455 28.14 -1.97 11.45
N HIS A 456 27.15 -1.29 10.86
CA HIS A 456 25.80 -1.16 11.41
C HIS A 456 24.97 -2.45 11.26
N SER A 457 25.59 -3.58 10.91
CA SER A 457 24.95 -4.88 10.69
C SER A 457 23.88 -5.14 11.76
N LEU A 458 22.65 -5.30 11.29
CA LEU A 458 21.45 -5.86 11.90
C LEU A 458 21.55 -6.33 13.36
N ASP A 459 22.57 -7.10 13.75
CA ASP A 459 22.79 -7.56 15.13
C ASP A 459 23.01 -6.44 16.15
N ILE A 460 23.71 -5.36 15.79
CA ILE A 460 23.82 -4.16 16.64
C ILE A 460 22.48 -3.43 16.67
N GLU A 461 21.78 -3.31 15.54
CA GLU A 461 20.44 -2.72 15.49
C GLU A 461 19.42 -3.52 16.32
N LEU A 462 19.50 -4.85 16.32
CA LEU A 462 18.62 -5.75 17.09
C LEU A 462 18.96 -5.73 18.58
N LEU A 463 20.24 -5.62 18.94
CA LEU A 463 20.66 -5.43 20.33
C LEU A 463 20.24 -4.04 20.86
N LEU A 464 20.42 -3.00 20.05
CA LEU A 464 19.94 -1.64 20.34
C LEU A 464 18.40 -1.59 20.39
N LEU A 465 17.72 -2.39 19.57
CA LEU A 465 16.26 -2.51 19.58
C LEU A 465 15.75 -3.09 20.90
N GLU A 466 16.39 -4.14 21.42
CA GLU A 466 16.02 -4.71 22.72
C GLU A 466 16.31 -3.74 23.86
N GLN A 467 17.50 -3.13 23.88
CA GLN A 467 17.91 -2.20 24.94
C GLN A 467 17.06 -0.93 24.97
N ASN A 468 16.74 -0.38 23.80
CA ASN A 468 16.01 0.88 23.68
C ASN A 468 14.53 0.67 23.35
N TRP A 469 13.98 -0.55 23.51
CA TRP A 469 12.61 -0.89 23.12
C TRP A 469 11.58 0.11 23.67
N GLN A 470 11.76 0.54 24.92
CA GLN A 470 10.83 1.47 25.56
C GLN A 470 10.91 2.90 25.01
N ASP A 471 12.05 3.29 24.44
CA ASP A 471 12.29 4.63 23.88
C ASP A 471 11.68 4.78 22.48
N TYR A 472 11.39 3.66 21.80
CA TYR A 472 10.72 3.70 20.50
C TYR A 472 9.28 4.22 20.62
N PRO A 473 8.85 5.10 19.70
CA PRO A 473 7.45 5.49 19.56
C PRO A 473 6.56 4.26 19.48
N ILE A 474 5.43 4.28 20.20
CA ILE A 474 4.56 3.13 20.35
C ILE A 474 4.01 2.62 19.02
N GLU A 475 3.81 3.53 18.05
CA GLU A 475 3.40 3.20 16.69
C GLU A 475 4.43 2.32 15.98
N LYS A 476 5.73 2.59 16.15
CA LYS A 476 6.81 1.78 15.56
C LYS A 476 6.86 0.39 16.20
N ARG A 477 6.65 0.31 17.51
CA ARG A 477 6.59 -0.97 18.23
C ARG A 477 5.41 -1.83 17.75
N ILE A 478 4.23 -1.24 17.63
CA ILE A 478 3.04 -1.89 17.07
C ILE A 478 3.31 -2.36 15.64
N ALA A 479 3.92 -1.52 14.81
CA ALA A 479 4.23 -1.86 13.42
C ALA A 479 5.16 -3.07 13.32
N LEU A 480 6.23 -3.10 14.12
CA LEU A 480 7.17 -4.23 14.16
C LEU A 480 6.47 -5.53 14.57
N LEU A 481 5.66 -5.50 15.64
CA LEU A 481 4.91 -6.68 16.08
C LEU A 481 3.91 -7.12 15.02
N ASN A 482 3.23 -6.18 14.36
CA ASN A 482 2.32 -6.47 13.26
C ASN A 482 3.04 -7.06 12.04
N PHE A 483 4.32 -6.78 11.84
CA PHE A 483 5.12 -7.34 10.75
C PHE A 483 5.58 -8.77 11.02
N LEU A 484 5.74 -9.15 12.30
CA LEU A 484 6.31 -10.43 12.69
C LEU A 484 5.27 -11.45 13.19
N ILE A 485 4.14 -10.97 13.72
CA ILE A 485 3.11 -11.80 14.32
C ILE A 485 1.90 -11.87 13.40
N TYR A 486 1.48 -13.10 13.12
CA TYR A 486 0.25 -13.38 12.39
C TYR A 486 -0.97 -13.14 13.28
N ALA A 487 -1.01 -13.83 14.43
CA ALA A 487 -2.08 -13.74 15.42
C ALA A 487 -1.58 -14.12 16.82
N VAL A 488 -2.21 -13.54 17.84
CA VAL A 488 -2.07 -13.94 19.24
C VAL A 488 -3.44 -14.41 19.74
N GLU A 489 -3.59 -15.69 20.03
CA GLU A 489 -4.82 -16.25 20.61
C GLU A 489 -4.68 -16.31 22.12
N VAL A 490 -5.69 -15.82 22.84
CA VAL A 490 -5.75 -15.85 24.29
C VAL A 490 -7.08 -16.43 24.74
N ASP A 491 -7.01 -17.55 25.44
CA ASP A 491 -8.17 -18.27 25.94
C ASP A 491 -8.08 -18.50 27.45
N LEU A 492 -9.22 -18.43 28.14
CA LEU A 492 -9.31 -18.77 29.54
C LEU A 492 -9.54 -20.28 29.69
N VAL A 493 -8.52 -21.03 30.11
CA VAL A 493 -8.62 -22.50 30.28
C VAL A 493 -9.07 -22.90 31.69
N SER A 494 -8.85 -22.02 32.66
CA SER A 494 -9.38 -22.13 34.02
C SER A 494 -9.51 -20.73 34.64
N PRO A 495 -10.17 -20.55 35.80
CA PRO A 495 -10.35 -19.24 36.41
C PRO A 495 -9.07 -18.42 36.59
N ARG A 496 -7.88 -19.03 36.67
CA ARG A 496 -6.61 -18.31 36.77
C ARG A 496 -5.66 -18.52 35.61
N TRP A 497 -5.83 -19.55 34.80
CA TRP A 497 -4.87 -19.84 33.75
C TRP A 497 -5.37 -19.40 32.38
N LEU A 498 -4.51 -18.67 31.70
CA LEU A 498 -4.67 -18.26 30.33
C LEU A 498 -3.80 -19.13 29.45
N ARG A 499 -4.35 -19.63 28.35
CA ARG A 499 -3.58 -20.16 27.25
C ARG A 499 -3.26 -19.03 26.29
N ILE A 500 -1.98 -18.80 26.05
CA ILE A 500 -1.49 -17.84 25.06
C ILE A 500 -0.88 -18.64 23.93
N ARG A 501 -1.33 -18.37 22.71
CA ARG A 501 -0.79 -18.96 21.49
C ARG A 501 -0.35 -17.86 20.54
N ILE A 502 0.90 -17.89 20.12
CA ILE A 502 1.44 -16.99 19.11
C ILE A 502 1.61 -17.76 17.82
N THR A 503 1.02 -17.26 16.75
CA THR A 503 1.33 -17.70 15.39
C THR A 503 2.21 -16.63 14.75
N TRP A 504 3.42 -17.02 14.38
CA TRP A 504 4.38 -16.13 13.73
C TRP A 504 4.14 -16.07 12.23
N LEU A 505 4.53 -14.96 11.58
CA LEU A 505 4.48 -14.84 10.13
C LEU A 505 5.64 -15.57 9.44
N ARG A 506 6.72 -15.85 10.18
CA ARG A 506 7.84 -16.68 9.71
C ARG A 506 7.53 -18.15 9.94
N ASP A 507 7.56 -18.93 8.86
CA ASP A 507 7.25 -20.36 8.89
C ASP A 507 8.21 -21.14 9.80
N GLU A 508 9.46 -20.71 9.94
CA GLU A 508 10.47 -21.37 10.79
C GLU A 508 10.18 -21.24 12.29
N TRP A 509 9.42 -20.21 12.68
CA TRP A 509 9.00 -20.00 14.07
C TRP A 509 7.66 -20.67 14.38
N GLY A 510 6.83 -20.87 13.35
CA GLY A 510 5.60 -21.64 13.43
C GLY A 510 4.60 -21.11 14.46
N CYS A 511 3.98 -22.03 15.20
CA CYS A 511 2.99 -21.72 16.22
C CYS A 511 3.48 -22.19 17.59
N GLU A 512 3.39 -21.32 18.58
CA GLU A 512 3.89 -21.56 19.93
C GLU A 512 2.83 -21.28 20.97
N GLN A 513 2.84 -22.05 22.05
CA GLN A 513 1.85 -21.97 23.12
C GLN A 513 2.53 -21.95 24.49
N MET A 514 1.93 -21.21 25.43
CA MET A 514 2.23 -21.30 26.85
C MET A 514 0.98 -21.06 27.70
N TYR A 515 1.06 -21.38 28.99
CA TYR A 515 0.06 -21.02 29.97
C TYR A 515 0.60 -19.96 30.94
N LEU A 516 -0.21 -18.93 31.18
CA LEU A 516 0.11 -17.81 32.07
C LEU A 516 -0.92 -17.75 33.22
N CYS A 517 -0.42 -17.80 34.45
CA CYS A 517 -1.24 -17.62 35.64
C CYS A 517 -1.49 -16.13 35.85
N ARG A 518 -2.76 -15.76 35.94
CA ARG A 518 -3.18 -14.39 36.21
C ARG A 518 -2.88 -14.01 37.66
N PRO A 519 -2.46 -12.77 37.94
CA PRO A 519 -2.28 -12.28 39.31
C PRO A 519 -3.63 -12.06 40.02
N HIS A 520 -4.67 -11.67 39.27
CA HIS A 520 -6.00 -11.38 39.80
C HIS A 520 -7.10 -12.10 39.01
N ILE A 521 -8.09 -12.63 39.71
CA ILE A 521 -9.31 -13.16 39.10
C ILE A 521 -10.33 -12.01 39.05
N GLY A 522 -10.73 -11.60 37.85
CA GLY A 522 -11.82 -10.64 37.68
C GLY A 522 -13.11 -11.14 38.35
N GLY A 523 -13.81 -10.26 39.05
CA GLY A 523 -14.99 -10.63 39.84
C GLY A 523 -16.17 -11.08 38.96
N LYS A 524 -16.36 -12.40 38.79
CA LYS A 524 -17.62 -12.92 38.22
C LYS A 524 -18.74 -12.76 39.24
N ALA A 525 -19.89 -12.24 38.82
CA ALA A 525 -21.08 -12.16 39.68
C ALA A 525 -21.47 -13.57 40.19
N TRP A 526 -21.98 -13.66 41.42
CA TRP A 526 -22.52 -14.91 41.96
C TRP A 526 -23.86 -15.20 41.28
N THR A 527 -24.02 -16.42 40.79
CA THR A 527 -25.30 -16.91 40.27
C THR A 527 -26.22 -17.30 41.42
N LYS A 528 -27.53 -17.37 41.16
CA LYS A 528 -28.49 -17.76 42.19
C LYS A 528 -28.30 -19.21 42.61
N GLU A 529 -27.94 -20.07 41.66
CA GLU A 529 -27.61 -21.48 41.91
C GLU A 529 -26.37 -21.63 42.80
N GLU A 530 -25.32 -20.83 42.55
CA GLU A 530 -24.14 -20.78 43.43
C GLU A 530 -24.51 -20.25 44.82
N GLU A 531 -25.36 -19.22 44.92
CA GLU A 531 -25.82 -18.68 46.19
C GLU A 531 -26.61 -19.70 47.01
N ASP A 532 -27.62 -20.32 46.41
CA ASP A 532 -28.48 -21.32 47.05
C ASP A 532 -27.65 -22.51 47.56
N PHE A 533 -26.72 -23.01 46.72
CA PHE A 533 -25.80 -24.08 47.09
C PHE A 533 -24.92 -23.71 48.30
N ILE A 534 -24.35 -22.50 48.32
CA ILE A 534 -23.52 -22.03 49.43
C ILE A 534 -24.35 -21.83 50.70
N ARG A 535 -25.58 -21.30 50.61
CA ARG A 535 -26.45 -21.14 51.78
C ARG A 535 -26.78 -22.46 52.45
N GLU A 536 -27.04 -23.49 51.65
CA GLU A 536 -27.37 -24.82 52.15
C GLU A 536 -26.16 -25.55 52.74
N HIS A 537 -25.01 -25.50 52.07
CA HIS A 537 -23.89 -26.39 52.39
C HIS A 537 -22.71 -25.73 53.11
N PHE A 538 -22.62 -24.40 53.15
CA PHE A 538 -21.47 -23.72 53.80
C PHE A 538 -21.36 -23.92 55.31
N PRO A 539 -22.47 -23.93 56.10
CA PRO A 539 -22.38 -24.08 57.55
C PRO A 539 -21.81 -25.44 57.99
N THR A 540 -22.26 -26.53 57.35
CA THR A 540 -22.00 -27.92 57.78
C THR A 540 -21.21 -28.76 56.79
N GLY A 541 -21.12 -28.37 55.52
CA GLY A 541 -20.44 -29.12 54.48
C GLY A 541 -18.91 -29.05 54.60
N LYS A 542 -18.24 -30.16 54.31
CA LYS A 542 -16.78 -30.23 54.21
C LYS A 542 -16.26 -29.30 53.10
N ARG A 543 -15.07 -28.72 53.28
CA ARG A 543 -14.48 -27.77 52.32
C ARG A 543 -14.40 -28.31 50.90
N GLU A 544 -13.91 -29.54 50.75
CA GLU A 544 -13.72 -30.18 49.45
C GLU A 544 -15.06 -30.32 48.70
N PHE A 545 -16.12 -30.71 49.40
CA PHE A 545 -17.47 -30.81 48.83
C PHE A 545 -17.96 -29.44 48.32
N ILE A 546 -17.76 -28.38 49.12
CA ILE A 546 -18.16 -27.02 48.74
C ILE A 546 -17.36 -26.54 47.52
N LEU A 547 -16.03 -26.75 47.51
CA LEU A 547 -15.17 -26.37 46.40
C LEU A 547 -15.49 -27.16 45.12
N ASN A 548 -15.92 -28.42 45.24
CA ASN A 548 -16.38 -29.20 44.09
C ASN A 548 -17.74 -28.72 43.55
N GLY A 549 -18.63 -28.22 44.41
CA GLY A 549 -19.93 -27.69 44.00
C GLY A 549 -19.88 -26.30 43.35
N VAL A 550 -18.89 -25.48 43.71
CA VAL A 550 -18.61 -24.19 43.03
C VAL A 550 -17.16 -24.13 42.52
N PRO A 551 -16.80 -24.95 41.53
CA PRO A 551 -15.40 -25.27 41.22
C PRO A 551 -14.62 -24.13 40.57
N ASN A 552 -15.32 -23.08 40.13
CA ASN A 552 -14.75 -21.84 39.61
C ASN A 552 -14.36 -20.80 40.70
N ARG A 553 -14.70 -21.06 41.97
CA ARG A 553 -14.52 -20.12 43.08
C ARG A 553 -13.38 -20.58 43.99
N THR A 554 -12.64 -19.61 44.54
CA THR A 554 -11.60 -19.91 45.54
C THR A 554 -12.23 -19.94 46.93
N TRP A 555 -11.64 -20.68 47.85
CA TRP A 555 -12.11 -20.74 49.24
C TRP A 555 -12.19 -19.36 49.89
N LYS A 556 -11.21 -18.50 49.62
CA LYS A 556 -11.16 -17.10 50.06
C LYS A 556 -12.38 -16.31 49.59
N THR A 557 -12.78 -16.46 48.33
CA THR A 557 -13.97 -15.77 47.79
C THR A 557 -15.27 -16.30 48.38
N ILE A 558 -15.39 -17.62 48.53
CA ILE A 558 -16.57 -18.26 49.14
C ILE A 558 -16.74 -17.78 50.59
N ARG A 559 -15.69 -17.83 51.41
CA ARG A 559 -15.72 -17.40 52.81
C ARG A 559 -16.11 -15.93 52.95
N ARG A 560 -15.55 -15.06 52.11
CA ARG A 560 -15.88 -13.63 52.10
C ARG A 560 -17.35 -13.39 51.74
N GLN A 561 -17.86 -14.12 50.74
CA GLN A 561 -19.26 -14.00 50.32
C GLN A 561 -20.23 -14.56 51.35
N ALA A 562 -19.91 -15.72 51.93
CA ALA A 562 -20.71 -16.34 52.99
C ALA A 562 -20.83 -15.41 54.21
N LEU A 563 -19.73 -14.75 54.61
CA LEU A 563 -19.75 -13.73 55.66
C LEU A 563 -20.66 -12.55 55.30
N TYR A 564 -20.60 -12.06 54.06
CA TYR A 564 -21.49 -11.00 53.58
C TYR A 564 -22.97 -11.42 53.63
N TRP A 565 -23.26 -12.70 53.41
CA TRP A 565 -24.60 -13.29 53.54
C TRP A 565 -25.00 -13.69 54.97
N GLY A 566 -24.16 -13.41 55.97
CA GLY A 566 -24.42 -13.72 57.38
C GLY A 566 -24.32 -15.21 57.73
N LEU A 567 -23.64 -16.01 56.91
CA LEU A 567 -23.47 -17.45 57.15
C LEU A 567 -22.24 -17.70 58.03
N HIS A 568 -22.40 -18.58 59.02
CA HIS A 568 -21.34 -19.03 59.91
C HIS A 568 -21.04 -20.51 59.67
N ARG A 569 -19.76 -20.89 59.82
CA ARG A 569 -19.31 -22.27 59.67
C ARG A 569 -19.28 -22.96 61.03
N GLU A 570 -19.93 -24.11 61.12
CA GLU A 570 -20.07 -24.91 62.35
C GLU A 570 -19.03 -26.04 62.42
N VAL A 571 -18.32 -26.30 61.31
CA VAL A 571 -17.35 -27.39 61.18
C VAL A 571 -15.92 -26.85 61.21
N TYR A 572 -15.10 -27.47 62.08
CA TYR A 572 -13.66 -27.23 62.16
C TYR A 572 -12.88 -28.40 61.54
N GLU A 573 -12.04 -28.11 60.55
CA GLU A 573 -11.25 -29.11 59.82
C GLU A 573 -9.76 -28.95 60.18
N VAL A 574 -9.13 -30.04 60.65
CA VAL A 574 -7.75 -30.04 61.22
C VAL A 574 -6.68 -30.35 60.16
N ASN A 575 -7.01 -31.18 59.15
CA ASN A 575 -6.11 -31.55 58.06
C ASN A 575 -6.74 -31.11 56.73
N LEU A 576 -6.08 -30.18 56.06
CA LEU A 576 -6.59 -29.56 54.85
C LEU A 576 -5.64 -29.89 53.70
N GLU A 577 -6.11 -30.71 52.75
CA GLU A 577 -5.39 -30.96 51.50
C GLU A 577 -5.27 -29.67 50.66
N ILE A 578 -6.22 -28.75 50.80
CA ILE A 578 -6.23 -27.45 50.13
C ILE A 578 -6.05 -26.33 51.17
N PRO A 579 -4.96 -25.54 51.10
CA PRO A 579 -4.70 -24.43 52.00
C PRO A 579 -5.87 -23.44 52.10
N GLN A 580 -6.12 -22.91 53.31
CA GLN A 580 -7.18 -21.90 53.53
C GLN A 580 -6.98 -20.65 52.68
N ASP A 581 -5.72 -20.28 52.45
CA ASP A 581 -5.31 -19.10 51.69
C ASP A 581 -4.90 -19.45 50.26
N SER A 582 -5.33 -20.61 49.73
CA SER A 582 -5.09 -20.94 48.33
C SER A 582 -5.77 -19.90 47.42
N ASP A 583 -4.96 -19.28 46.58
CA ASP A 583 -5.43 -18.38 45.53
C ASP A 583 -6.05 -19.13 44.35
N PHE A 584 -5.95 -20.47 44.32
CA PHE A 584 -6.44 -21.34 43.25
C PHE A 584 -7.82 -21.93 43.57
N SER A 585 -8.68 -21.99 42.55
CA SER A 585 -9.96 -22.70 42.59
C SER A 585 -9.77 -24.20 42.34
N MET A 586 -10.82 -25.00 42.55
CA MET A 586 -10.76 -26.43 42.26
C MET A 586 -10.50 -26.71 40.77
N MET A 587 -11.07 -25.90 39.86
CA MET A 587 -10.77 -26.02 38.43
C MET A 587 -9.32 -25.69 38.10
N ASP A 588 -8.73 -24.70 38.79
CA ASP A 588 -7.30 -24.40 38.59
C ASP A 588 -6.43 -25.58 39.04
N LEU A 589 -6.73 -26.18 40.20
CA LEU A 589 -5.98 -27.32 40.72
C LEU A 589 -6.04 -28.54 39.79
N ARG A 590 -7.23 -28.88 39.29
CA ARG A 590 -7.41 -29.97 38.31
C ARG A 590 -6.68 -29.70 37.00
N PHE A 591 -6.74 -28.47 36.50
CA PHE A 591 -6.02 -28.07 35.30
C PHE A 591 -4.50 -28.18 35.49
N MET A 592 -3.99 -27.73 36.64
CA MET A 592 -2.57 -27.81 36.96
C MET A 592 -2.10 -29.27 37.08
N GLU A 593 -2.91 -30.15 37.67
CA GLU A 593 -2.62 -31.59 37.72
C GLU A 593 -2.59 -32.21 36.32
N GLN A 594 -3.56 -31.89 35.46
CA GLN A 594 -3.64 -32.38 34.08
C GLN A 594 -2.43 -31.96 33.23
N GLU A 595 -1.99 -30.71 33.36
CA GLU A 595 -0.87 -30.17 32.59
C GLU A 595 0.50 -30.34 33.28
N GLY A 596 0.55 -30.98 34.46
CA GLY A 596 1.79 -31.20 35.22
C GLY A 596 2.44 -29.93 35.78
N ILE A 597 1.64 -28.92 36.10
CA ILE A 597 2.09 -27.60 36.57
C ILE A 597 2.20 -27.59 38.10
N ALA A 598 3.36 -27.20 38.63
CA ALA A 598 3.56 -27.06 40.07
C ALA A 598 2.83 -25.84 40.67
N MET A 599 2.38 -25.92 41.93
CA MET A 599 1.71 -24.80 42.63
C MET A 599 2.55 -23.51 42.74
N THR A 600 3.87 -23.62 42.67
CA THR A 600 4.81 -22.49 42.70
C THR A 600 4.97 -21.81 41.35
N GLN A 601 4.58 -22.47 40.26
CA GLN A 601 4.79 -21.99 38.90
C GLN A 601 3.72 -20.97 38.51
N ARG A 602 4.15 -19.88 37.86
CA ARG A 602 3.26 -18.79 37.40
C ARG A 602 3.14 -18.71 35.88
N ASN A 603 4.04 -19.35 35.16
CA ASN A 603 4.08 -19.41 33.71
C ASN A 603 4.73 -20.73 33.27
N THR A 604 4.25 -21.32 32.19
CA THR A 604 4.89 -22.51 31.59
C THR A 604 5.90 -22.10 30.54
N ASN A 605 6.80 -23.03 30.19
CA ASN A 605 7.67 -22.84 29.03
C ASN A 605 6.84 -22.78 27.75
N TRP A 606 7.38 -22.09 26.75
CA TRP A 606 6.83 -22.10 25.40
C TRP A 606 7.05 -23.48 24.77
N ILE A 607 5.98 -24.04 24.20
CA ILE A 607 6.01 -25.27 23.42
C ILE A 607 5.56 -24.98 21.99
N THR A 608 6.20 -25.61 21.00
CA THR A 608 5.76 -25.56 19.61
C THR A 608 4.56 -26.48 19.43
N VAL A 609 3.50 -25.97 18.84
CA VAL A 609 2.25 -26.71 18.59
C VAL A 609 1.97 -26.75 17.10
N SER A 610 1.44 -27.87 16.62
CA SER A 610 0.94 -27.97 15.24
C SER A 610 -0.29 -27.08 15.07
N ILE A 611 -0.32 -26.32 13.98
CA ILE A 611 -1.46 -25.47 13.64
C ILE A 611 -2.68 -26.39 13.40
N PRO A 612 -3.84 -26.16 14.04
CA PRO A 612 -5.06 -26.88 13.70
C PRO A 612 -5.36 -26.71 12.21
N MET A 613 -5.63 -27.82 11.50
CA MET A 613 -5.84 -27.92 10.05
C MET A 613 -7.00 -27.06 9.46
N SER A 614 -7.54 -26.07 10.17
CA SER A 614 -8.52 -25.13 9.61
C SER A 614 -7.90 -23.89 8.96
N THR A 615 -6.57 -23.70 9.04
CA THR A 615 -5.85 -22.56 8.44
C THR A 615 -4.64 -22.96 7.60
N ALA A 616 -4.47 -24.25 7.32
CA ALA A 616 -3.37 -24.76 6.51
C ALA A 616 -3.66 -24.62 5.01
N SER A 617 -3.28 -23.50 4.43
CA SER A 617 -2.98 -23.38 2.99
C SER A 617 -1.69 -22.56 2.82
N VAL A 618 -0.59 -23.32 2.88
CA VAL A 618 0.67 -23.17 2.14
C VAL A 618 1.19 -21.74 1.95
N ASN A 619 2.26 -21.42 2.67
CA ASN A 619 3.27 -20.53 2.15
C ASN A 619 4.62 -21.22 2.34
N GLY A 620 5.38 -21.29 1.25
CA GLY A 620 6.80 -21.58 1.27
C GLY A 620 7.48 -20.32 0.76
N TRP A 621 8.28 -19.68 1.60
CA TRP A 621 9.15 -18.57 1.22
C TRP A 621 10.51 -18.79 1.89
N GLY A 622 11.56 -18.82 1.07
CA GLY A 622 12.95 -18.79 1.52
C GLY A 622 13.57 -17.41 1.33
#